data_AF-A0A257GVM8-F1
#
_entry.id   AF-A0A257GVM8-F1
#
_cell.length_a   1.000
_cell.length_b   1.000
_cell.length_c   1.000
_cell.angle_alpha   90.00
_cell.angle_beta   90.00
_cell.angle_gamma   90.00
#
_symmetry.space_group_name_H-M   'P 1'
#
loop_
_entity.id
_entity.type
_entity.pdbx_description
1 polymer ?
#
loop_
_entity_poly.entity_id
_entity_poly.type
_entity_poly.pdbx_seq_one_letter_code
_entity_poly.pdbx_strand_id
1 'polypeptide(L)'
;MFDRRGFLGSAALAGGVLARAEARAGGAEASAATRAGTQAAATSTPRSDAIGILADYALGLRYEDIPAEVLAVTRAQLLDSVGVAIAGRRELAVQQLIELADDLGGKGEAVLWGTRL
;
A
#
# COMPACT_ATOMS: atom_id res chain seq x y z
N MET A 1 18.34 -6.70 14.36
CA MET A 1 18.91 -5.80 13.34
C MET A 1 18.32 -6.21 12.00
N PHE A 2 17.28 -5.51 11.53
CA PHE A 2 16.56 -5.87 10.31
C PHE A 2 17.45 -5.70 9.08
N ASP A 3 17.62 -6.77 8.30
CA ASP A 3 18.42 -6.77 7.07
C ASP A 3 17.64 -6.09 5.94
N ARG A 4 18.05 -4.86 5.62
CA ARG A 4 17.48 -4.01 4.57
C ARG A 4 17.53 -4.70 3.18
N ARG A 5 18.42 -5.67 2.99
CA ARG A 5 18.60 -6.39 1.73
C ARG A 5 17.57 -7.50 1.52
N GLY A 6 17.05 -8.09 2.60
CA GLY A 6 15.99 -9.09 2.52
C GLY A 6 14.64 -8.48 2.12
N PHE A 7 14.33 -7.27 2.63
CA PHE A 7 13.04 -6.61 2.42
C PHE A 7 12.82 -6.13 0.97
N LEU A 8 13.88 -5.70 0.27
CA LEU A 8 13.79 -5.33 -1.15
C LEU A 8 13.68 -6.54 -2.09
N GLY A 9 14.14 -7.73 -1.66
CA GLY A 9 14.05 -8.96 -2.44
C GLY A 9 12.63 -9.51 -2.55
N SER A 10 11.81 -9.38 -1.50
CA SER A 10 10.43 -9.89 -1.50
C SER A 10 9.44 -9.03 -2.29
N ALA A 11 9.74 -7.76 -2.55
CA ALA A 11 8.87 -6.87 -3.34
C ALA A 11 8.89 -7.18 -4.85
N ALA A 12 9.90 -7.92 -5.35
CA ALA A 12 10.03 -8.23 -6.77
C ALA A 12 9.24 -9.48 -7.22
N LEU A 13 8.76 -10.31 -6.29
CA LEU A 13 8.08 -11.57 -6.62
C LEU A 13 6.58 -11.43 -6.95
N ALA A 14 6.00 -10.23 -6.80
CA ALA A 14 4.64 -9.94 -7.25
C ALA A 14 4.57 -9.37 -8.69
N GLY A 15 5.71 -9.07 -9.33
CA GLY A 15 5.77 -8.40 -10.65
C GLY A 15 6.25 -9.26 -11.83
N GLY A 16 6.53 -10.55 -11.62
CA GLY A 16 7.37 -11.36 -12.52
C GLY A 16 6.68 -12.39 -13.43
N VAL A 17 5.46 -12.15 -13.94
CA VAL A 17 4.78 -13.12 -14.82
C VAL A 17 4.54 -12.62 -16.26
N LEU A 18 5.11 -11.49 -16.70
CA LEU A 18 4.85 -10.95 -18.04
C LEU A 18 6.10 -10.59 -18.87
N ALA A 19 7.00 -11.56 -19.08
CA ALA A 19 8.01 -11.42 -20.11
C ALA A 19 8.39 -12.77 -20.75
N ARG A 20 7.48 -13.33 -21.54
CA ARG A 20 7.84 -14.37 -22.51
C ARG A 20 7.03 -14.21 -23.80
N ALA A 21 7.62 -13.51 -24.77
CA ALA A 21 7.39 -13.63 -26.21
C ALA A 21 8.47 -12.79 -26.92
N GLU A 22 9.64 -13.37 -27.16
CA GLU A 22 10.09 -13.76 -28.51
C GLU A 22 10.18 -12.60 -29.51
N ALA A 23 11.32 -11.91 -29.45
CA ALA A 23 11.81 -11.11 -30.56
C ALA A 23 12.42 -12.05 -31.63
N ARG A 24 11.75 -12.17 -32.78
CA ARG A 24 12.38 -12.58 -34.04
C ARG A 24 11.84 -11.77 -35.22
N ALA A 25 12.76 -11.00 -35.78
CA ALA A 25 13.05 -10.78 -37.20
C ALA A 25 11.99 -10.16 -38.14
N GLY A 26 12.47 -9.18 -38.92
CA GLY A 26 12.08 -8.99 -40.32
C GLY A 26 11.17 -7.80 -40.58
N GLY A 27 11.70 -6.79 -41.26
CA GLY A 27 10.96 -5.59 -41.65
C GLY A 27 9.95 -5.83 -42.76
N ALA A 28 9.00 -4.89 -42.88
CA ALA A 28 8.39 -4.41 -44.12
C ALA A 28 7.37 -3.32 -43.75
N GLU A 29 7.63 -2.09 -44.18
CA GLU A 29 6.55 -1.12 -44.42
C GLU A 29 5.62 -1.73 -45.49
N ALA A 30 4.31 -1.72 -45.24
CA ALA A 30 3.33 -1.41 -46.29
C ALA A 30 1.88 -1.46 -45.77
N SER A 31 1.21 -0.35 -46.08
CA SER A 31 -0.15 -0.30 -46.61
C SER A 31 -1.31 -0.48 -45.63
N ALA A 32 -1.83 0.70 -45.26
CA ALA A 32 -3.25 0.99 -45.26
C ALA A 32 -4.08 0.06 -46.17
N ALA A 33 -4.98 -0.72 -45.56
CA ALA A 33 -6.36 -0.93 -46.01
C ALA A 33 -6.95 -2.14 -45.28
N THR A 34 -7.60 -1.91 -44.14
CA THR A 34 -8.83 -2.64 -43.81
C THR A 34 -9.75 -1.66 -43.10
N ARG A 35 -10.51 -0.91 -43.91
CA ARG A 35 -11.78 -0.33 -43.48
C ARG A 35 -12.76 -1.47 -43.25
N ALA A 36 -13.65 -1.25 -42.28
CA ALA A 36 -14.84 -2.06 -41.97
C ALA A 36 -14.61 -3.33 -41.15
N GLY A 37 -14.21 -3.14 -39.89
CA GLY A 37 -14.78 -3.92 -38.80
C GLY A 37 -15.91 -3.12 -38.18
N THR A 38 -17.16 -3.43 -38.53
CA THR A 38 -18.35 -3.01 -37.78
C THR A 38 -18.08 -3.29 -36.31
N GLN A 39 -17.91 -2.24 -35.51
CA GLN A 39 -17.78 -2.37 -34.07
C GLN A 39 -19.13 -2.81 -33.53
N ALA A 40 -19.38 -4.11 -33.59
CA ALA A 40 -20.38 -4.79 -32.80
C ALA A 40 -20.26 -4.25 -31.38
N ALA A 41 -21.38 -3.83 -30.80
CA ALA A 41 -21.49 -3.28 -29.47
C ALA A 41 -20.60 -4.11 -28.53
N ALA A 42 -19.44 -3.55 -28.21
CA ALA A 42 -18.52 -4.18 -27.29
C ALA A 42 -19.24 -4.15 -25.96
N THR A 43 -19.71 -5.31 -25.50
CA THR A 43 -20.07 -5.51 -24.12
C THR A 43 -18.78 -5.29 -23.33
N SER A 44 -18.49 -4.04 -22.98
CA SER A 44 -17.34 -3.72 -22.16
C SER A 44 -17.66 -4.27 -20.79
N THR A 45 -17.11 -5.45 -20.46
CA THR A 45 -17.02 -5.91 -19.09
C THR A 45 -16.49 -4.74 -18.26
N PRO A 46 -17.19 -4.30 -17.21
CA PRO A 46 -16.71 -3.20 -16.38
C PRO A 46 -15.30 -3.55 -15.92
N ARG A 47 -14.31 -2.78 -16.37
CA ARG A 47 -12.93 -2.97 -15.92
C ARG A 47 -12.91 -2.51 -14.47
N SER A 48 -12.83 -3.46 -13.54
CA SER A 48 -12.72 -3.16 -12.13
C SER A 48 -11.51 -2.26 -11.90
N ASP A 49 -11.75 -1.07 -11.34
CA ASP A 49 -10.68 -0.21 -10.85
C ASP A 49 -9.97 -0.93 -9.70
N ALA A 50 -8.63 -0.91 -9.72
CA ALA A 50 -7.81 -1.53 -8.69
C ALA A 50 -8.13 -0.98 -7.29
N ILE A 51 -8.56 0.28 -7.20
CA ILE A 51 -9.01 0.90 -5.95
C ILE A 51 -10.27 0.21 -5.43
N GLY A 52 -11.21 -0.14 -6.32
CA GLY A 52 -12.44 -0.84 -5.96
C GLY A 52 -12.16 -2.19 -5.32
N ILE A 53 -11.26 -2.97 -5.92
CA ILE A 53 -10.85 -4.28 -5.39
C ILE A 53 -10.21 -4.15 -3.99
N LEU A 54 -9.33 -3.16 -3.80
CA LEU A 54 -8.69 -2.94 -2.50
C LEU A 54 -9.70 -2.50 -1.44
N ALA A 55 -10.63 -1.62 -1.81
CA ALA A 55 -11.69 -1.16 -0.91
C ALA A 55 -12.59 -2.33 -0.48
N ASP A 56 -13.02 -3.17 -1.43
CA ASP A 56 -13.85 -4.34 -1.16
C ASP A 56 -13.13 -5.33 -0.23
N TYR A 57 -11.83 -5.56 -0.45
CA TYR A 57 -11.01 -6.38 0.44
C TYR A 57 -10.92 -5.79 1.85
N ALA A 58 -10.62 -4.49 1.98
CA ALA A 58 -10.44 -3.83 3.28
C ALA A 58 -11.75 -3.77 4.09
N LEU A 59 -12.89 -3.57 3.42
CA LEU A 59 -14.21 -3.53 4.05
C LEU A 59 -14.71 -4.94 4.45
N GLY A 60 -14.30 -5.97 3.71
CA GLY A 60 -14.68 -7.35 3.96
C GLY A 60 -13.81 -8.09 4.98
N LEU A 61 -12.61 -7.60 5.28
CA LEU A 61 -11.65 -8.27 6.14
C LEU A 61 -12.11 -8.32 7.60
N ARG A 62 -12.17 -9.52 8.19
CA ARG A 62 -12.44 -9.72 9.62
C ARG A 62 -11.16 -10.07 10.37
N TYR A 63 -11.17 -9.86 11.68
CA TYR A 63 -10.04 -10.22 12.53
C TYR A 63 -9.70 -11.72 12.46
N GLU A 64 -10.71 -12.57 12.35
CA GLU A 64 -10.54 -14.02 12.24
C GLU A 64 -9.87 -14.46 10.94
N ASP A 65 -9.92 -13.62 9.89
CA ASP A 65 -9.31 -13.91 8.60
C ASP A 65 -7.79 -13.65 8.60
N ILE A 66 -7.26 -13.03 9.66
CA ILE A 66 -5.84 -12.67 9.75
C ILE A 66 -5.03 -13.89 10.20
N PRO A 67 -4.03 -14.35 9.41
CA PRO A 67 -3.18 -15.47 9.80
C PRO A 67 -2.44 -15.23 11.12
N ALA A 68 -2.26 -16.29 11.91
CA ALA A 68 -1.68 -16.18 13.25
C ALA A 68 -0.25 -15.62 13.23
N GLU A 69 0.54 -15.96 12.21
CA GLU A 69 1.88 -15.43 11.99
C GLU A 69 1.88 -13.94 11.68
N VAL A 70 0.88 -13.45 10.94
CA VAL A 70 0.71 -12.02 10.66
C VAL A 70 0.36 -11.28 11.94
N LEU A 71 -0.58 -11.81 12.73
CA LEU A 71 -0.92 -11.25 14.05
C LEU A 71 0.28 -11.15 14.97
N ALA A 72 1.14 -12.18 15.02
CA ALA A 72 2.34 -12.18 15.84
C ALA A 72 3.32 -11.07 15.42
N VAL A 73 3.57 -10.93 14.12
CA VAL A 73 4.46 -9.88 13.59
C VAL A 73 3.86 -8.49 13.83
N THR A 74 2.57 -8.29 13.55
CA THR A 74 1.90 -6.99 13.77
C THR A 74 1.93 -6.58 15.23
N ARG A 75 1.75 -7.52 16.17
CA ARG A 75 1.88 -7.22 17.62
C ARG A 75 3.29 -6.74 17.98
N ALA A 76 4.32 -7.37 17.43
CA ALA A 76 5.71 -6.92 17.64
C ALA A 76 5.93 -5.53 17.04
N GLN A 77 5.39 -5.24 15.87
CA GLN A 77 5.49 -3.93 15.22
C GLN A 77 4.75 -2.83 15.99
N LEU A 78 3.56 -3.13 16.54
CA LEU A 78 2.83 -2.19 17.39
C LEU A 78 3.63 -1.85 18.64
N LEU A 79 4.22 -2.87 19.29
CA LEU A 79 5.05 -2.67 20.47
C LEU A 79 6.29 -1.82 20.15
N ASP A 80 6.97 -2.10 19.04
CA ASP A 80 8.11 -1.32 18.58
C ASP A 80 7.72 0.14 18.29
N SER A 81 6.63 0.34 17.53
CA SER A 81 6.15 1.67 17.15
C SER A 81 5.81 2.54 18.37
N VAL A 82 5.09 1.98 19.34
CA VAL A 82 4.77 2.68 20.59
C VAL A 82 6.05 2.95 21.40
N GLY A 83 6.94 1.96 21.47
CA GLY A 83 8.22 2.08 22.19
C GLY A 83 9.09 3.22 21.66
N VAL A 84 9.31 3.27 20.34
CA VAL A 84 10.13 4.32 19.72
C VAL A 84 9.46 5.69 19.79
N ALA A 85 8.12 5.76 19.63
CA ALA A 85 7.39 7.02 19.74
C ALA A 85 7.49 7.61 21.15
N ILE A 86 7.30 6.78 22.19
CA ILE A 86 7.45 7.22 23.58
C ILE A 86 8.91 7.61 23.88
N ALA A 87 9.89 6.86 23.38
CA ALA A 87 11.31 7.16 23.60
C ALA A 87 11.70 8.50 22.95
N GLY A 88 11.25 8.75 21.73
CA GLY A 88 11.53 9.97 20.96
C GLY A 88 10.69 11.19 21.38
N ARG A 89 9.77 11.06 22.33
CA ARG A 89 8.84 12.15 22.68
C ARG A 89 9.52 13.44 23.10
N ARG A 90 10.75 13.38 23.63
CA ARG A 90 11.52 14.53 24.13
C ARG A 90 12.40 15.19 23.07
N GLU A 91 12.40 14.68 21.84
CA GLU A 91 13.12 15.32 20.74
C GLU A 91 12.52 16.68 20.41
N LEU A 92 13.38 17.66 20.08
CA LEU A 92 12.99 19.06 19.89
C LEU A 92 11.83 19.23 18.91
N ALA A 93 11.92 18.57 17.75
CA ALA A 93 10.88 18.64 16.73
C ALA A 93 9.55 18.05 17.21
N VAL A 94 9.59 17.01 18.06
CA VAL A 94 8.38 16.41 18.63
C VAL A 94 7.77 17.33 19.68
N GLN A 95 8.58 18.00 20.50
CA GLN A 95 8.09 18.99 21.46
C GLN A 95 7.36 20.16 20.76
N GLN A 96 7.90 20.66 19.65
CA GLN A 96 7.24 21.71 18.86
C GLN A 96 5.89 21.26 18.29
N LEU A 97 5.76 19.99 17.88
CA LEU A 97 4.49 19.42 17.42
C LEU A 97 3.49 19.24 18.57
N ILE A 98 3.96 18.91 19.77
CA ILE A 98 3.12 18.81 20.97
C ILE A 98 2.55 20.20 21.33
N GLU A 99 3.39 21.24 21.33
CA GLU A 99 2.96 22.62 21.55
C GLU A 99 1.92 23.06 20.52
N LEU A 100 2.17 22.81 19.23
CA LEU A 100 1.21 23.11 18.17
C LEU A 100 -0.12 22.36 18.35
N ALA A 101 -0.07 21.09 18.76
CA ALA A 101 -1.28 20.30 18.98
C ALA A 101 -2.12 20.85 20.15
N ASP A 102 -1.48 21.32 21.22
CA ASP A 102 -2.15 21.99 22.34
C ASP A 102 -2.81 23.30 21.89
N ASP A 103 -2.10 24.12 21.10
CA ASP A 103 -2.61 25.38 20.55
C ASP A 103 -3.81 25.17 19.62
N LEU A 104 -3.80 24.12 18.79
CA LEU A 104 -4.91 23.77 17.91
C LEU A 104 -6.13 23.26 18.68
N GLY A 105 -5.91 22.63 19.84
CA GLY A 105 -6.94 22.02 20.67
C GLY A 105 -7.68 20.85 19.99
N GLY A 106 -8.78 20.41 20.60
CA GLY A 106 -9.58 19.31 20.06
C GLY A 106 -10.67 18.84 21.02
N LYS A 107 -11.39 17.79 20.61
CA LYS A 107 -12.46 17.19 21.43
C LYS A 107 -11.96 16.24 22.52
N GLY A 108 -10.64 15.99 22.59
CA GLY A 108 -10.06 15.01 23.51
C GLY A 108 -10.40 13.55 23.17
N GLU A 109 -10.73 13.24 21.91
CA GLU A 109 -11.04 11.89 21.44
C GLU A 109 -9.78 11.03 21.16
N ALA A 110 -8.60 11.66 21.17
CA ALA A 110 -7.30 11.03 20.99
C ALA A 110 -6.29 11.57 22.01
N VAL A 111 -5.26 10.77 22.32
CA VAL A 111 -4.23 11.09 23.32
C VAL A 111 -2.86 11.16 22.66
N LEU A 112 -2.03 12.12 23.07
CA LEU A 112 -0.62 12.17 22.67
C LEU A 112 0.21 11.26 23.59
N TRP A 113 0.90 10.27 23.00
CA TRP A 113 1.61 9.27 23.80
C TRP A 113 2.73 9.87 24.64
N GLY A 114 2.68 9.61 25.95
CA GLY A 114 3.70 10.04 26.90
C GLY A 114 3.56 11.51 27.35
N THR A 115 2.45 12.16 27.05
CA THR A 115 2.08 13.49 27.56
C THR A 115 0.85 13.40 28.49
N ARG A 116 0.34 14.55 28.96
CA ARG A 116 -0.94 14.65 29.69
C ARG A 116 -2.03 15.35 28.87
N LEU A 117 -1.80 15.49 27.57
CA LEU A 117 -2.70 16.12 26.61
C LEU A 117 -3.57 15.07 25.93
#